data_AF-A0A1S1Z3S8-F1
#
_entry.id   AF-A0A1S1Z3S8-F1
#
_cell.length_a   1.000
_cell.length_b   1.000
_cell.length_c   1.000
_cell.angle_alpha   90.00
_cell.angle_beta   90.00
_cell.angle_gamma   90.00
#
_symmetry.space_group_name_H-M   'P 1'
#
loop_
_entity.id
_entity.type
_entity.pdbx_description
1 polymer ?
#
loop_
_entity_poly.entity_id
_entity_poly.type
_entity_poly.pdbx_seq_one_letter_code
_entity_poly.pdbx_strand_id
1 'polypeptide(L)'
;MVLYLGSTLTYAQYYDEEQMIEDPLVKPHIWSQLKESPTDEKLWAMYFGKDLFDITAEEYQLYEILKKDLLNTDKSYLQEQEQARIDRVLSQSTVSENEFESWTRNISLNFGQIELYFTDKFSSLGSEYVPYSELYEEGEYNLTQWVDEHESRLKELEELNSINNGDY
;
A
#
# COMPACT_ATOMS: atom_id res chain seq x y z
N MET A 1 56.01 26.91 -43.71
CA MET A 1 55.49 25.55 -43.96
C MET A 1 54.79 25.13 -42.69
N VAL A 2 53.45 25.10 -42.70
CA VAL A 2 52.63 24.85 -41.52
C VAL A 2 52.16 23.40 -41.59
N LEU A 3 52.46 22.59 -40.58
CA LEU A 3 51.89 21.26 -40.42
C LEU A 3 51.17 21.21 -39.07
N TYR A 4 49.85 21.46 -39.12
CA TYR A 4 48.92 21.08 -38.06
C TYR A 4 48.67 19.57 -38.19
N LEU A 5 49.16 18.78 -37.23
CA LEU A 5 48.71 17.40 -37.05
C LEU A 5 47.48 17.44 -36.15
N GLY A 6 46.31 17.25 -36.76
CA GLY A 6 45.05 17.04 -36.06
C GLY A 6 44.93 15.60 -35.54
N SER A 7 44.62 15.51 -34.24
CA SER A 7 43.71 14.59 -33.52
C SER A 7 43.26 13.31 -34.25
N THR A 8 43.26 12.14 -33.61
CA THR A 8 42.13 11.76 -32.73
C THR A 8 42.58 11.01 -31.47
N LEU A 9 42.34 11.60 -30.29
CA LEU A 9 42.21 10.84 -29.04
C LEU A 9 40.86 10.12 -29.09
N THR A 10 40.88 8.80 -29.19
CA THR A 10 39.71 7.96 -28.97
C THR A 10 39.45 7.91 -27.46
N TYR A 11 38.45 8.65 -26.97
CA TYR A 11 37.99 8.53 -25.59
C TYR A 11 37.24 7.21 -25.46
N ALA A 12 37.87 6.20 -24.84
CA ALA A 12 37.14 5.07 -24.30
C ALA A 12 36.33 5.58 -23.09
N GLN A 13 35.00 5.57 -23.20
CA GLN A 13 34.13 5.88 -22.07
C GLN A 13 34.17 4.68 -21.13
N TYR A 14 34.89 4.82 -20.02
CA TYR A 14 34.87 3.83 -18.93
C TYR A 14 33.56 4.00 -18.17
N TYR A 15 32.72 2.98 -18.19
CA TYR A 15 31.50 2.92 -17.40
C TYR A 15 31.78 2.18 -16.09
N ASP A 16 31.21 2.69 -15.00
CA ASP A 16 31.32 2.09 -13.67
C ASP A 16 30.48 0.80 -13.61
N GLU A 17 30.96 -0.21 -12.88
CA GLU A 17 30.29 -1.52 -12.78
C GLU A 17 28.85 -1.39 -12.24
N GLU A 18 28.59 -0.43 -11.34
CA GLU A 18 27.26 -0.13 -10.82
C GLU A 18 26.29 0.38 -11.90
N GLN A 19 26.78 1.12 -12.91
CA GLN A 19 25.95 1.59 -14.02
C GLN A 19 25.64 0.45 -15.01
N MET A 20 26.53 -0.53 -15.15
CA MET A 20 26.27 -1.73 -15.95
C MET A 20 25.23 -2.65 -15.30
N ILE A 21 25.09 -2.60 -13.97
CA ILE A 21 24.07 -3.36 -13.22
C ILE A 21 22.68 -2.77 -13.46
N GLU A 22 22.55 -1.46 -13.63
CA GLU A 22 21.27 -0.77 -13.83
C GLU A 22 20.88 -0.61 -15.30
N ASP A 23 21.85 -0.46 -16.21
CA ASP A 23 21.68 -0.31 -17.66
C ASP A 23 22.69 -1.23 -18.40
N PRO A 24 22.30 -2.48 -18.72
CA PRO A 24 23.22 -3.49 -19.26
C PRO A 24 23.81 -3.16 -20.63
N LEU A 25 23.14 -2.30 -21.41
CA LEU A 25 23.61 -1.88 -22.74
C LEU A 25 24.20 -0.47 -22.75
N VAL A 26 24.20 0.17 -21.58
CA VAL A 26 24.80 1.46 -21.30
C VAL A 26 24.27 2.55 -22.24
N LYS A 27 22.95 2.61 -22.38
CA LYS A 27 22.21 3.61 -23.16
C LYS A 27 21.26 4.39 -22.25
N PRO A 28 21.79 5.22 -21.33
CA PRO A 28 21.01 5.79 -20.22
C PRO A 28 19.86 6.68 -20.69
N HIS A 29 20.01 7.33 -21.84
CA HIS A 29 18.97 8.18 -22.42
C HIS A 29 17.75 7.40 -22.91
N ILE A 30 17.96 6.23 -23.52
CA ILE A 30 16.87 5.36 -24.00
C ILE A 30 16.32 4.54 -22.82
N TRP A 31 17.19 4.10 -21.92
CA TRP A 31 16.80 3.39 -20.69
C TRP A 31 15.88 4.22 -19.80
N SER A 32 16.15 5.51 -19.62
CA SER A 32 15.24 6.42 -18.89
C SER A 32 13.85 6.49 -19.53
N GLN A 33 13.75 6.47 -20.86
CA GLN A 33 12.46 6.49 -21.56
C GLN A 33 11.75 5.14 -21.43
N LEU A 34 12.51 4.02 -21.43
CA LEU A 34 11.96 2.69 -21.18
C LEU A 34 11.43 2.53 -19.75
N LYS A 35 12.02 3.18 -18.75
CA LYS A 35 11.47 3.23 -17.38
C LYS A 35 10.09 3.88 -17.33
N GLU A 36 9.82 4.86 -18.20
CA GLU A 36 8.52 5.54 -18.28
C GLU A 36 7.52 4.81 -19.19
N SER A 37 8.00 4.07 -20.19
CA SER A 37 7.16 3.39 -21.19
C SER A 37 7.75 2.02 -21.57
N PRO A 38 7.72 1.04 -20.65
CA PRO A 38 8.36 -0.27 -20.84
C PRO A 38 7.65 -1.17 -21.86
N THR A 39 6.50 -0.75 -22.38
CA THR A 39 5.74 -1.45 -23.41
C THR A 39 6.02 -0.96 -24.83
N ASP A 40 6.81 0.11 -25.01
CA ASP A 40 7.12 0.66 -26.33
C ASP A 40 8.19 -0.15 -27.06
N GLU A 41 7.76 -0.98 -28.01
CA GLU A 41 8.62 -1.83 -28.84
C GLU A 41 9.64 -1.02 -29.68
N LYS A 42 9.33 0.22 -30.05
CA LYS A 42 10.28 1.07 -30.81
C LYS A 42 11.43 1.53 -29.92
N LEU A 43 11.15 1.88 -28.67
CA LEU A 43 12.20 2.22 -27.70
C LEU A 43 13.10 1.02 -27.43
N TRP A 44 12.53 -0.18 -27.34
CA TRP A 44 13.31 -1.42 -27.22
C TRP A 44 14.17 -1.69 -28.46
N ALA A 45 13.64 -1.53 -29.67
CA ALA A 45 14.45 -1.66 -30.89
C ALA A 45 15.61 -0.65 -30.94
N MET A 46 15.40 0.59 -30.49
CA MET A 46 16.47 1.59 -30.36
C MET A 46 17.49 1.23 -29.28
N TYR A 47 17.02 0.64 -28.17
CA TYR A 47 17.86 0.20 -27.06
C TYR A 47 18.77 -0.99 -27.46
N PHE A 48 18.27 -1.95 -28.22
CA PHE A 48 19.08 -3.03 -28.79
C PHE A 48 19.82 -2.62 -30.08
N GLY A 49 19.44 -1.49 -30.69
CA GLY A 49 20.03 -0.97 -31.93
C GLY A 49 19.69 -1.80 -33.19
N LYS A 50 18.69 -2.68 -33.10
CA LYS A 50 18.19 -3.54 -34.16
C LYS A 50 16.73 -3.89 -33.92
N ASP A 51 16.07 -4.44 -34.92
CA ASP A 51 14.70 -4.91 -34.78
C ASP A 51 14.61 -6.06 -33.77
N LEU A 52 13.55 -6.08 -32.95
CA LEU A 52 13.33 -7.13 -31.95
C LEU A 52 13.13 -8.52 -32.58
N PHE A 53 12.79 -8.61 -33.86
CA PHE A 53 12.74 -9.86 -34.61
C PHE A 53 14.12 -10.35 -35.09
N ASP A 54 15.13 -9.46 -35.07
CA ASP A 54 16.50 -9.71 -35.54
C ASP A 54 17.53 -9.87 -34.41
N ILE A 55 17.09 -9.84 -33.13
CA ILE A 55 17.95 -10.07 -31.96
C ILE A 55 18.31 -11.55 -31.77
N THR A 56 19.44 -11.82 -31.13
CA THR A 56 19.85 -13.19 -30.81
C THR A 56 18.99 -13.78 -29.68
N ALA A 57 19.07 -15.10 -29.49
CA ALA A 57 18.35 -15.76 -28.40
C ALA A 57 18.76 -15.23 -27.01
N GLU A 58 20.04 -14.89 -26.82
CA GLU A 58 20.55 -14.30 -25.58
C GLU A 58 20.03 -12.86 -25.38
N GLU A 59 20.01 -12.05 -26.43
CA GLU A 59 19.47 -10.70 -26.41
C GLU A 59 17.95 -10.69 -26.12
N TYR A 60 17.22 -11.67 -26.66
CA TYR A 60 15.79 -11.86 -26.39
C TYR A 60 15.53 -12.21 -24.91
N GLN A 61 16.35 -13.09 -24.33
CA GLN A 61 16.26 -13.40 -22.89
C GLN A 61 16.50 -12.16 -22.04
N LEU A 62 17.51 -11.35 -22.40
CA LEU A 62 17.79 -10.09 -21.72
C LEU A 62 16.62 -9.10 -21.85
N TYR A 63 16.05 -8.96 -23.04
CA TYR A 63 14.86 -8.13 -23.27
C TYR A 63 13.69 -8.53 -22.37
N GLU A 64 13.37 -9.82 -22.29
CA GLU A 64 12.26 -10.31 -21.47
C GLU A 64 12.50 -10.09 -19.97
N ILE A 65 13.72 -10.28 -19.49
CA ILE A 65 14.09 -10.00 -18.09
C ILE A 65 13.92 -8.52 -17.79
N LEU A 66 14.51 -7.64 -18.60
CA LEU A 66 14.46 -6.19 -18.38
C LEU A 66 13.03 -5.65 -18.48
N LYS A 67 12.26 -6.10 -19.47
CA LYS A 67 10.86 -5.73 -19.63
C LYS A 67 10.03 -6.17 -18.43
N LYS A 68 10.24 -7.39 -17.96
CA LYS A 68 9.55 -7.92 -16.78
C LYS A 68 9.91 -7.12 -15.52
N ASP A 69 11.18 -6.78 -15.33
CA ASP A 69 11.62 -6.00 -14.16
C ASP A 69 11.00 -4.60 -14.16
N LEU A 70 11.05 -3.89 -15.30
CA LEU A 70 10.42 -2.57 -15.43
C LEU A 70 8.90 -2.62 -15.17
N LEU A 71 8.21 -3.64 -15.67
CA LEU A 71 6.76 -3.82 -15.45
C LEU A 71 6.40 -4.20 -14.01
N ASN A 72 7.32 -4.83 -13.28
CA ASN A 72 7.10 -5.22 -11.88
C ASN A 72 7.41 -4.07 -10.90
N THR A 73 8.34 -3.18 -11.23
CA THR A 73 8.65 -1.99 -10.42
C THR A 73 7.45 -1.07 -10.22
N ASP A 74 6.63 -0.87 -11.26
CA ASP A 74 5.39 -0.07 -11.15
C ASP A 74 4.34 -0.74 -10.24
N LYS A 75 4.26 -2.08 -10.30
CA LYS A 75 3.30 -2.83 -9.48
C LYS A 75 3.70 -2.89 -8.02
N SER A 76 4.99 -2.99 -7.70
CA SER A 76 5.46 -3.01 -6.31
C SER A 76 5.17 -1.69 -5.60
N TYR A 77 5.33 -0.56 -6.27
CA TYR A 77 5.04 0.76 -5.69
C TYR A 77 3.55 0.94 -5.40
N LEU A 78 2.68 0.57 -6.34
CA LEU A 78 1.23 0.65 -6.16
C LEU A 78 0.75 -0.31 -5.06
N GLN A 79 1.32 -1.51 -5.00
CA GLN A 79 0.98 -2.50 -3.98
C GLN A 79 1.45 -2.07 -2.59
N GLU A 80 2.63 -1.47 -2.47
CA GLU A 80 3.14 -0.92 -1.21
C GLU A 80 2.29 0.26 -0.73
N GLN A 81 1.85 1.15 -1.63
CA GLN A 81 0.94 2.23 -1.26
C GLN A 81 -0.40 1.71 -0.74
N GLU A 82 -0.99 0.72 -1.41
CA GLU A 82 -2.26 0.15 -1.00
C GLU A 82 -2.13 -0.62 0.32
N GLN A 83 -1.04 -1.36 0.50
CA GLN A 83 -0.74 -2.03 1.77
C GLN A 83 -0.56 -1.01 2.90
N ALA A 84 0.20 0.07 2.67
CA ALA A 84 0.37 1.13 3.67
C ALA A 84 -0.96 1.86 3.98
N ARG A 85 -1.87 1.97 3.02
CA ARG A 85 -3.22 2.50 3.23
C ARG A 85 -4.04 1.55 4.11
N ILE A 86 -4.05 0.27 3.77
CA ILE A 86 -4.73 -0.79 4.54
C ILE A 86 -4.19 -0.83 5.96
N ASP A 87 -2.87 -0.85 6.15
CA ASP A 87 -2.23 -0.90 7.47
C ASP A 87 -2.54 0.33 8.32
N ARG A 88 -2.64 1.53 7.71
CA ARG A 88 -3.08 2.75 8.43
C ARG A 88 -4.54 2.66 8.88
N VAL A 89 -5.43 2.15 8.02
CA VAL A 89 -6.84 1.96 8.37
C VAL A 89 -6.97 0.90 9.46
N LEU A 90 -6.25 -0.22 9.34
CA LEU A 90 -6.25 -1.31 10.32
C LEU A 90 -5.69 -0.85 11.67
N SER A 91 -4.61 -0.05 11.69
CA SER A 91 -4.05 0.49 12.93
C SER A 91 -4.99 1.49 13.61
N GLN A 92 -5.75 2.29 12.85
CA GLN A 92 -6.78 3.17 13.43
C GLN A 92 -7.96 2.38 14.02
N SER A 93 -8.38 1.30 13.38
CA SER A 93 -9.46 0.43 13.88
C SER A 93 -9.02 -0.41 15.09
N THR A 94 -7.80 -0.96 15.07
CA THR A 94 -7.29 -1.84 16.14
C THR A 94 -6.87 -1.10 17.40
N VAL A 95 -6.53 0.19 17.34
CA VAL A 95 -6.26 0.98 18.56
C VAL A 95 -7.53 1.11 19.42
N SER A 96 -8.68 1.35 18.79
CA SER A 96 -9.97 1.48 19.50
C SER A 96 -10.43 0.18 20.17
N GLU A 97 -10.19 -0.98 19.54
CA GLU A 97 -10.61 -2.28 20.05
C GLU A 97 -9.69 -2.78 21.17
N ASN A 98 -8.37 -2.60 21.02
CA ASN A 98 -7.40 -2.92 22.09
C ASN A 98 -7.58 -2.03 23.34
N GLU A 99 -7.96 -0.76 23.17
CA GLU A 99 -8.28 0.13 24.29
C GLU A 99 -9.56 -0.32 25.01
N PHE A 100 -10.59 -0.71 24.27
CA PHE A 100 -11.82 -1.27 24.83
C PHE A 100 -11.54 -2.53 25.67
N GLU A 101 -10.78 -3.50 25.14
CA GLU A 101 -10.39 -4.70 25.89
C GLU A 101 -9.61 -4.38 27.17
N SER A 102 -8.82 -3.30 27.17
CA SER A 102 -8.12 -2.84 28.37
C SER A 102 -9.09 -2.21 29.38
N TRP A 103 -10.09 -1.45 28.92
CA TRP A 103 -11.07 -0.81 29.78
C TRP A 103 -12.01 -1.81 30.46
N THR A 104 -12.40 -2.88 29.77
CA THR A 104 -13.28 -3.94 30.31
C THR A 104 -12.64 -4.73 31.45
N ARG A 105 -11.32 -4.66 31.65
CA ARG A 105 -10.65 -5.23 32.84
C ARG A 105 -11.12 -4.59 34.15
N ASN A 106 -11.61 -3.35 34.10
CA ASN A 106 -12.21 -2.67 35.24
C ASN A 106 -13.35 -1.76 34.78
N ILE A 107 -14.48 -2.40 34.46
CA ILE A 107 -15.67 -1.74 33.92
C ILE A 107 -16.14 -0.60 34.82
N SER A 108 -16.23 -0.81 36.14
CA SER A 108 -16.72 0.22 37.05
C SER A 108 -15.86 1.50 37.05
N LEU A 109 -14.54 1.37 36.90
CA LEU A 109 -13.64 2.53 36.86
C LEU A 109 -13.65 3.22 35.49
N ASN A 110 -13.80 2.45 34.42
CA ASN A 110 -13.68 2.93 33.05
C ASN A 110 -15.03 3.13 32.35
N PHE A 111 -16.14 3.00 33.08
CA PHE A 111 -17.48 2.92 32.51
C PHE A 111 -17.80 4.08 31.57
N GLY A 112 -17.47 5.31 31.96
CA GLY A 112 -17.70 6.48 31.10
C GLY A 112 -16.97 6.42 29.76
N GLN A 113 -15.76 5.83 29.70
CA GLN A 113 -15.03 5.67 28.43
C GLN A 113 -15.62 4.55 27.58
N ILE A 114 -16.07 3.47 28.24
CA ILE A 114 -16.79 2.38 27.58
C ILE A 114 -18.12 2.90 26.98
N GLU A 115 -18.82 3.77 27.71
CA GLU A 115 -20.08 4.38 27.25
C GLU A 115 -19.88 5.32 26.05
N LEU A 116 -18.82 6.13 26.07
CA LEU A 116 -18.44 6.97 24.93
C LEU A 116 -18.06 6.12 23.71
N TYR A 117 -17.32 5.03 23.91
CA TYR A 117 -16.99 4.08 22.85
C TYR A 117 -18.25 3.54 22.16
N PHE A 118 -19.24 3.07 22.93
CA PHE A 118 -20.50 2.60 22.35
C PHE A 118 -21.25 3.71 21.63
N THR A 119 -21.31 4.91 22.21
CA THR A 119 -21.96 6.08 21.59
C THR A 119 -21.40 6.35 20.19
N ASP A 120 -20.07 6.42 20.07
CA ASP A 120 -19.40 6.69 18.80
C ASP A 120 -19.63 5.55 17.79
N LYS A 121 -19.52 4.30 18.22
CA LYS A 121 -19.69 3.12 17.35
C LYS A 121 -21.11 3.01 16.81
N PHE A 122 -22.12 3.09 17.67
CA PHE A 122 -23.52 3.06 17.23
C PHE A 122 -23.84 4.24 16.30
N SER A 123 -23.36 5.45 16.61
CA SER A 123 -23.56 6.62 15.75
C SER A 123 -22.89 6.46 14.39
N SER A 124 -21.71 5.85 14.32
CA SER A 124 -21.00 5.61 13.05
C SER A 124 -21.73 4.62 12.15
N LEU A 125 -22.50 3.70 12.74
CA LEU A 125 -23.35 2.73 12.06
C LEU A 125 -24.77 3.27 11.79
N GLY A 126 -25.02 4.56 12.08
CA GLY A 126 -26.31 5.21 11.85
C GLY A 126 -27.41 4.79 12.83
N SER A 127 -27.03 4.25 14.00
CA SER A 127 -27.96 3.79 15.04
C SER A 127 -27.96 4.76 16.22
N GLU A 128 -29.14 5.04 16.76
CA GLU A 128 -29.28 5.84 17.98
C GLU A 128 -28.86 5.01 19.20
N TYR A 129 -28.07 5.66 20.07
CA TYR A 129 -27.56 5.09 21.30
C TYR A 129 -28.12 5.84 22.50
N VAL A 130 -28.56 5.11 23.52
CA VAL A 130 -29.16 5.65 24.74
C VAL A 130 -28.19 5.41 25.91
N PRO A 131 -27.72 6.46 26.60
CA PRO A 131 -26.85 6.34 27.76
C PRO A 131 -27.47 5.54 28.92
N TYR A 132 -26.62 4.87 29.69
CA TYR A 132 -27.02 4.10 30.88
C TYR A 132 -27.80 4.96 31.88
N SER A 133 -27.33 6.18 32.11
CA SER A 133 -27.95 7.13 33.07
C SER A 133 -29.36 7.58 32.68
N GLU A 134 -29.77 7.40 31.42
CA GLU A 134 -31.13 7.69 30.97
C GLU A 134 -32.08 6.51 31.21
N LEU A 135 -31.56 5.29 31.33
CA LEU A 135 -32.35 4.06 31.49
C LEU A 135 -32.43 3.58 32.95
N TYR A 136 -31.35 3.79 33.70
CA TYR A 136 -31.20 3.25 35.05
C TYR A 136 -30.69 4.33 36.00
N GLU A 137 -31.23 4.36 37.21
CA GLU A 137 -30.62 5.14 38.30
C GLU A 137 -29.26 4.52 38.68
N GLU A 138 -28.32 5.35 39.13
CA GLU A 138 -26.92 4.96 39.31
C GLU A 138 -26.78 3.73 40.23
N GLY A 139 -26.30 2.62 39.68
CA GLY A 139 -26.07 1.36 40.42
C GLY A 139 -27.25 0.38 40.44
N GLU A 140 -28.40 0.73 39.84
CA GLU A 140 -29.57 -0.16 39.78
C GLU A 140 -29.38 -1.35 38.80
N TYR A 141 -28.49 -1.21 37.82
CA TYR A 141 -28.23 -2.24 36.81
C TYR A 141 -26.75 -2.63 36.73
N ASN A 142 -26.47 -3.91 36.52
CA ASN A 142 -25.10 -4.42 36.51
C ASN A 142 -24.33 -3.87 35.30
N LEU A 143 -23.26 -3.10 35.55
CA LEU A 143 -22.47 -2.47 34.50
C LEU A 143 -21.79 -3.50 33.57
N THR A 144 -21.34 -4.64 34.10
CA THR A 144 -20.76 -5.71 33.27
C THR A 144 -21.79 -6.26 32.31
N GLN A 145 -22.98 -6.61 32.82
CA GLN A 145 -24.06 -7.11 31.98
C GLN A 145 -24.47 -6.08 30.92
N TRP A 146 -24.52 -4.81 31.28
CA TRP A 146 -24.82 -3.73 30.34
C TRP A 146 -23.78 -3.64 29.22
N VAL A 147 -22.49 -3.75 29.55
CA VAL A 147 -21.40 -3.72 28.55
C VAL A 147 -21.50 -4.94 27.63
N ASP A 148 -21.70 -6.14 28.16
CA ASP A 148 -21.80 -7.39 27.37
C ASP A 148 -22.98 -7.34 26.37
N GLU A 149 -24.11 -6.78 26.80
CA GLU A 149 -25.31 -6.60 25.97
C GLU A 149 -25.05 -5.61 24.82
N HIS A 150 -24.36 -4.50 25.10
CA HIS A 150 -24.05 -3.49 24.10
C HIS A 150 -22.97 -3.94 23.13
N GLU A 151 -22.00 -4.75 23.59
CA GLU A 151 -21.01 -5.40 22.72
C GLU A 151 -21.69 -6.37 21.75
N SER A 152 -22.61 -7.21 22.26
CA SER A 152 -23.37 -8.15 21.43
C SER A 152 -24.22 -7.42 20.39
N ARG A 153 -24.93 -6.36 20.80
CA ARG A 153 -25.74 -5.52 19.90
C ARG A 153 -24.89 -4.81 18.85
N LEU A 154 -23.71 -4.32 19.22
CA LEU A 154 -22.79 -3.66 18.29
C LEU A 154 -22.33 -4.65 17.21
N LYS A 155 -21.92 -5.85 17.62
CA LYS A 155 -21.50 -6.92 16.71
C LYS A 155 -22.59 -7.29 15.70
N GLU A 156 -23.82 -7.49 16.16
CA GLU A 156 -24.95 -7.78 15.26
C GLU A 156 -25.16 -6.67 14.23
N LEU A 157 -25.00 -5.41 14.65
CA LEU A 157 -25.16 -4.25 13.77
C LEU A 157 -24.03 -4.16 12.73
N GLU A 158 -22.79 -4.44 13.13
CA GLU A 158 -21.64 -4.50 12.22
C GLU A 158 -21.78 -5.63 11.20
N GLU A 159 -22.24 -6.80 11.63
CA GLU A 159 -22.54 -7.93 10.74
C GLU A 159 -23.59 -7.51 9.71
N LEU A 160 -24.75 -6.97 10.15
CA LEU A 160 -25.82 -6.49 9.27
C LEU A 160 -25.34 -5.43 8.27
N ASN A 161 -24.51 -4.48 8.71
CA ASN A 161 -23.99 -3.44 7.84
C ASN A 161 -23.04 -4.02 6.78
N SER A 162 -22.21 -5.00 7.15
CA SER A 162 -21.32 -5.70 6.22
C SER A 162 -22.11 -6.47 5.15
N ILE A 163 -23.22 -7.12 5.53
CA ILE A 163 -24.13 -7.79 4.58
C ILE A 163 -24.67 -6.80 3.54
N ASN A 164 -25.12 -5.63 4.01
CA ASN A 164 -25.77 -4.64 3.17
C ASN A 164 -24.81 -3.93 2.21
N ASN A 165 -23.53 -3.80 2.57
CA ASN A 165 -22.51 -3.15 1.74
C ASN A 165 -21.81 -4.11 0.76
N GLY A 166 -22.07 -5.42 0.84
CA GLY A 166 -21.54 -6.41 -0.09
C GLY A 166 -20.07 -6.76 0.13
N ASP A 167 -19.51 -6.42 1.29
CA ASP A 167 -18.15 -6.79 1.72
C ASP A 167 -18.21 -8.20 2.34
N TYR A 168 -18.08 -9.23 1.49
CA TYR A 168 -17.93 -10.64 1.89
C TYR A 168 -16.72 -11.28 1.23
#